data_AF-A0A1I8A8H4-F1
#
_entry.id   AF-A0A1I8A8H4-F1
#
_cell.length_a   1.000
_cell.length_b   1.000
_cell.length_c   1.000
_cell.angle_alpha   90.00
_cell.angle_beta   90.00
_cell.angle_gamma   90.00
#
_symmetry.space_group_name_H-M   'P 1'
#
loop_
_entity.id
_entity.type
_entity.pdbx_description
1 polymer ?
#
loop_
_entity_poly.entity_id
_entity_poly.type
_entity_poly.pdbx_seq_one_letter_code
_entity_poly.pdbx_strand_id
1 'polypeptide(L)'
;DWTDCNDTINAIYTQQHNDTGDVFDHIYSSGYPLRVLIYNGDIDTACNFLGDQWFVEAFAKRHGLATTKNYGEWDFESIIAGYWKRFAGGKLQVDLLTVKGAGHLVPTDRPGPSFQMINAFLNNVSYNSSSPLVVARTPLKPQYQIQAQIAQSVKVNQLRSRTADFVARRSGAKPDGESIAQEIPVPPRQQARYYPDSKLDDLITNLPGLTFQDGFQMYSGFLNATNGTHLHYWLVESERDPANDPIVLWLNGGPGCSSLVGLLTELGPFRPSADGSELLENPYSWNKFANVFFLEAPRAVGYSYNENDPDNIQQYNDDKTADDNAAAVINFFAKFPEYQNRPFYITGESYGGVYIPTLADRILAYVNGGNQNQINFQGVAIGNGILSEYDQLNSAVDLMYFRGIYDRENYEEVAKCCVNNDVWSARTCNFSIYDWQDSAPGYNDTFFKNCQNLVRYLGEELVDGTTNDAYNTYQDCYNGQAGLLQRTGRHAGPAKLLGPTPEEGTQPPQQARGL
;
A
#
# COMPACT_ATOMS: atom_id res chain seq x y z
N ASP A 1 0.19 21.77 -11.63
CA ASP A 1 -1.07 21.21 -11.12
C ASP A 1 -0.77 19.98 -10.28
N TRP A 2 -1.57 19.75 -9.24
CA TRP A 2 -1.43 18.59 -8.35
C TRP A 2 -1.92 17.32 -9.06
N THR A 3 -1.29 16.18 -8.78
CA THR A 3 -1.68 14.85 -9.29
C THR A 3 -1.56 13.81 -8.17
N ASP A 4 -2.36 12.75 -8.26
CA ASP A 4 -2.41 11.66 -7.25
C ASP A 4 -1.04 10.99 -7.07
N CYS A 5 -0.36 10.69 -8.18
CA CYS A 5 1.00 10.15 -8.18
C CYS A 5 1.89 10.88 -9.16
N ASN A 6 3.18 10.89 -8.87
CA ASN A 6 4.23 11.35 -9.75
C ASN A 6 4.98 10.13 -10.32
N ASP A 7 4.51 9.64 -11.47
CA ASP A 7 5.03 8.43 -12.12
C ASP A 7 6.51 8.58 -12.54
N THR A 8 6.96 9.81 -12.78
CA THR A 8 8.39 10.08 -13.01
C THR A 8 9.22 9.74 -11.78
N ILE A 9 8.78 10.17 -10.59
CA ILE A 9 9.48 9.84 -9.33
C ILE A 9 9.50 8.34 -9.16
N ASN A 10 8.36 7.67 -9.36
CA ASN A 10 8.26 6.22 -9.28
C ASN A 10 9.32 5.53 -10.17
N ALA A 11 9.42 5.93 -11.44
CA ALA A 11 10.33 5.33 -12.41
C ALA A 11 11.82 5.56 -12.13
N ILE A 12 12.19 6.65 -11.44
CA ILE A 12 13.59 6.96 -11.09
C ILE A 12 13.93 6.65 -9.63
N TYR A 13 12.96 6.15 -8.86
CA TYR A 13 13.14 5.84 -7.45
C TYR A 13 14.06 4.64 -7.30
N THR A 14 15.11 4.78 -6.50
CA THR A 14 16.03 3.69 -6.19
C THR A 14 15.61 3.05 -4.88
N GLN A 15 15.01 1.87 -5.00
CA GLN A 15 14.78 1.00 -3.85
C GLN A 15 16.10 0.44 -3.35
N GLN A 16 16.34 0.59 -2.05
CA GLN A 16 17.50 0.08 -1.34
C GLN A 16 17.12 -1.06 -0.40
N HIS A 17 15.85 -1.11 0.02
CA HIS A 17 15.31 -2.13 0.94
C HIS A 17 14.27 -3.00 0.22
N ASN A 18 14.72 -3.91 -0.66
CA ASN A 18 13.84 -4.94 -1.26
C ASN A 18 13.28 -5.90 -0.20
N ASP A 19 13.94 -5.99 0.96
CA ASP A 19 13.48 -6.70 2.15
C ASP A 19 13.73 -5.80 3.36
N THR A 20 12.69 -5.50 4.13
CA THR A 20 12.79 -4.64 5.32
C THR A 20 13.15 -5.39 6.59
N GLY A 21 13.46 -6.69 6.50
CA GLY A 21 13.76 -7.56 7.63
C GLY A 21 14.89 -7.05 8.51
N ASP A 22 15.96 -6.51 7.92
CA ASP A 22 17.07 -5.91 8.66
C ASP A 22 16.65 -4.64 9.41
N VAL A 23 15.73 -3.85 8.85
CA VAL A 23 15.16 -2.68 9.51
C VAL A 23 14.32 -3.10 10.72
N PHE A 24 13.47 -4.12 10.57
CA PHE A 24 12.71 -4.69 11.69
C PHE A 24 13.63 -5.31 12.77
N ASP A 25 14.74 -5.93 12.37
CA ASP A 25 15.75 -6.46 13.29
C ASP A 25 16.42 -5.34 14.09
N HIS A 26 16.69 -4.19 13.48
CA HIS A 26 17.21 -3.00 14.17
C HIS A 26 16.16 -2.38 15.11
N ILE A 27 14.90 -2.26 14.67
CA ILE A 27 13.76 -1.82 15.51
C ILE A 27 13.64 -2.70 16.76
N TYR A 28 13.68 -4.02 16.61
CA TYR A 28 13.61 -4.95 17.75
C TYR A 28 14.82 -4.78 18.69
N SER A 29 16.02 -4.70 18.12
CA SER A 29 17.28 -4.57 18.86
C SER A 29 17.38 -3.25 19.64
N SER A 30 16.65 -2.21 19.22
CA SER A 30 16.57 -0.93 19.93
C SER A 30 16.06 -1.08 21.38
N GLY A 31 15.31 -2.15 21.69
CA GLY A 31 14.72 -2.36 23.01
C GLY A 31 13.72 -1.28 23.42
N TYR A 32 13.15 -0.56 22.45
CA TYR A 32 12.10 0.42 22.66
C TYR A 32 10.71 -0.24 22.68
N PRO A 33 9.79 0.14 23.60
CA PRO A 33 8.44 -0.40 23.60
C PRO A 33 7.66 0.10 22.40
N LEU A 34 7.31 -0.80 21.49
CA LEU A 34 6.62 -0.46 20.25
C LEU A 34 5.55 -1.49 19.90
N ARG A 35 4.44 -1.01 19.33
CA ARG A 35 3.38 -1.86 18.78
C ARG A 35 3.36 -1.75 17.27
N VAL A 36 3.34 -2.88 16.58
CA VAL A 36 3.30 -2.98 15.12
C VAL A 36 1.98 -3.61 14.75
N LEU A 37 1.26 -3.00 13.80
CA LEU A 37 0.10 -3.59 13.15
C LEU A 37 0.42 -3.75 11.66
N ILE A 38 0.50 -4.99 11.20
CA ILE A 38 0.51 -5.30 9.76
C ILE A 38 -0.90 -5.76 9.41
N TYR A 39 -1.54 -5.10 8.45
CA TYR A 39 -2.88 -5.44 8.02
C TYR A 39 -2.99 -5.47 6.51
N ASN A 40 -3.77 -6.41 5.97
CA ASN A 40 -3.92 -6.55 4.53
C ASN A 40 -5.38 -6.80 4.16
N GLY A 41 -5.83 -6.20 3.08
CA GLY A 41 -7.01 -6.69 2.38
C GLY A 41 -6.78 -8.10 1.82
N ASP A 42 -7.70 -9.03 2.09
CA ASP A 42 -7.55 -10.44 1.69
C ASP A 42 -7.78 -10.69 0.19
N ILE A 43 -8.20 -9.67 -0.57
CA ILE A 43 -8.39 -9.72 -2.03
C ILE A 43 -7.41 -8.85 -2.81
N ASP A 44 -6.47 -8.17 -2.16
CA ASP A 44 -5.33 -7.54 -2.84
C ASP A 44 -4.41 -8.61 -3.43
N THR A 45 -3.98 -8.44 -4.69
CA THR A 45 -2.94 -9.27 -5.32
C THR A 45 -1.62 -8.53 -5.48
N ALA A 46 -1.65 -7.19 -5.57
CA ALA A 46 -0.46 -6.36 -5.76
C ALA A 46 0.42 -6.36 -4.51
N CYS A 47 -0.17 -6.24 -3.32
CA CYS A 47 0.54 -6.30 -2.04
C CYS A 47 -0.16 -7.31 -1.11
N ASN A 48 0.20 -8.57 -1.32
CA ASN A 48 -0.63 -9.66 -0.88
C ASN A 48 -0.40 -10.03 0.59
N PHE A 49 -1.50 -10.43 1.25
CA PHE A 49 -1.49 -10.76 2.69
C PHE A 49 -0.62 -11.97 3.04
N LEU A 50 -0.36 -12.87 2.09
CA LEU A 50 0.35 -14.11 2.36
C LEU A 50 1.85 -13.85 2.47
N GLY A 51 2.41 -12.98 1.62
CA GLY A 51 3.79 -12.51 1.72
C GLY A 51 4.06 -11.81 3.05
N ASP A 52 3.21 -10.84 3.42
CA ASP A 52 3.35 -10.13 4.71
C ASP A 52 3.18 -11.05 5.92
N GLN A 53 2.30 -12.05 5.82
CA GLN A 53 2.20 -13.09 6.85
C GLN A 53 3.51 -13.87 6.98
N TRP A 54 4.10 -14.31 5.88
CA TRP A 54 5.36 -15.08 5.90
C TRP A 54 6.50 -14.26 6.49
N PHE A 55 6.62 -12.99 6.09
CA PHE A 55 7.58 -12.05 6.63
C PHE A 55 7.46 -11.93 8.16
N VAL A 56 6.25 -11.64 8.68
CA VAL A 56 6.01 -11.47 10.11
C VAL A 56 6.27 -12.77 10.88
N GLU A 57 5.82 -13.92 10.36
CA GLU A 57 6.03 -15.23 11.02
C GLU A 57 7.52 -15.62 11.05
N ALA A 58 8.27 -15.32 9.98
CA ALA A 58 9.72 -15.53 9.92
C ALA A 58 10.44 -14.63 10.93
N PHE A 59 10.09 -13.35 10.99
CA PHE A 59 10.62 -12.39 11.97
C PHE A 59 10.33 -12.85 13.42
N ALA A 60 9.08 -13.23 13.71
CA ALA A 60 8.70 -13.70 15.04
C ALA A 60 9.49 -14.95 15.45
N LYS A 61 9.70 -15.89 14.52
CA LYS A 61 10.50 -17.09 14.74
C LYS A 61 11.98 -16.75 14.99
N ARG A 62 12.57 -15.86 14.17
CA ARG A 62 13.97 -15.44 14.26
C ARG A 62 14.30 -14.80 15.61
N HIS A 63 13.39 -13.99 16.15
CA HIS A 63 13.57 -13.30 17.44
C HIS A 63 12.93 -14.01 18.64
N GLY A 64 12.32 -15.20 18.43
CA GLY A 64 11.70 -15.97 19.51
C GLY A 64 10.48 -15.28 20.15
N LEU A 65 9.70 -14.52 19.38
CA LEU A 65 8.48 -13.88 19.88
C LEU A 65 7.41 -14.95 20.15
N ALA A 66 6.78 -14.87 21.32
CA ALA A 66 5.71 -15.77 21.70
C ALA A 66 4.40 -15.44 20.96
N THR A 67 3.70 -16.45 20.46
CA THR A 67 2.32 -16.26 19.98
C THR A 67 1.39 -16.04 21.18
N THR A 68 1.01 -14.79 21.43
CA THR A 68 0.15 -14.42 22.57
C THR A 68 -1.33 -14.38 22.21
N LYS A 69 -1.65 -14.32 20.91
CA LYS A 69 -2.97 -14.61 20.35
C LYS A 69 -2.81 -15.53 19.16
N ASN A 70 -3.42 -16.71 19.23
CA ASN A 70 -3.50 -17.63 18.10
C ASN A 70 -4.36 -17.05 16.98
N TYR A 71 -4.07 -17.48 15.75
CA TYR A 71 -4.85 -17.14 14.57
C TYR A 71 -6.33 -17.42 14.80
N GLY A 72 -7.18 -16.43 14.53
CA GLY A 72 -8.62 -16.56 14.68
C GLY A 72 -9.35 -15.35 14.12
N GLU A 73 -10.66 -15.44 14.07
CA GLU A 73 -11.52 -14.40 13.51
C GLU A 73 -11.59 -13.13 14.38
N TRP A 74 -11.92 -12.03 13.73
CA TRP A 74 -12.43 -10.82 14.36
C TRP A 74 -13.66 -10.33 13.59
N ASP A 75 -14.56 -9.64 14.29
CA ASP A 75 -15.90 -9.32 13.82
C ASP A 75 -16.16 -7.81 13.75
N PHE A 76 -16.99 -7.41 12.79
CA PHE A 76 -17.60 -6.09 12.69
C PHE A 76 -19.12 -6.27 12.57
N GLU A 77 -19.90 -5.68 13.48
CA GLU A 77 -21.38 -5.83 13.52
C GLU A 77 -21.88 -7.29 13.47
N SER A 78 -21.17 -8.22 14.11
CA SER A 78 -21.47 -9.68 14.12
C SER A 78 -21.17 -10.43 12.82
N ILE A 79 -20.44 -9.81 11.88
CA ILE A 79 -19.95 -10.44 10.66
C ILE A 79 -18.43 -10.52 10.75
N ILE A 80 -17.86 -11.66 10.33
CA ILE A 80 -16.42 -11.83 10.24
C ILE A 80 -15.83 -10.71 9.37
N ALA A 81 -15.04 -9.86 10.01
CA ALA A 81 -14.32 -8.76 9.40
C ALA A 81 -12.94 -9.19 8.91
N GLY A 82 -12.43 -10.33 9.40
CA GLY A 82 -11.22 -10.98 8.90
C GLY A 82 -10.60 -11.89 9.95
N TYR A 83 -9.30 -12.13 9.84
CA TYR A 83 -8.54 -12.99 10.76
C TYR A 83 -7.31 -12.28 11.29
N TRP A 84 -6.88 -12.66 12.49
CA TRP A 84 -5.73 -12.03 13.13
C TRP A 84 -4.95 -12.94 14.07
N LYS A 85 -3.68 -12.60 14.28
CA LYS A 85 -2.74 -13.28 15.19
C LYS A 85 -1.85 -12.23 15.86
N ARG A 86 -1.33 -12.52 17.05
CA ARG A 86 -0.40 -11.63 17.78
C ARG A 86 0.85 -12.37 18.21
N PHE A 87 1.98 -11.72 17.98
CA PHE A 87 3.28 -12.09 18.51
C PHE A 87 3.75 -11.03 19.51
N ALA A 88 4.38 -11.45 20.60
CA ALA A 88 4.99 -10.54 21.56
C ALA A 88 6.26 -11.14 22.16
N GLY A 89 7.27 -10.30 22.35
CA GLY A 89 8.54 -10.69 22.94
C GLY A 89 9.46 -9.49 23.08
N GLY A 90 10.35 -9.52 24.08
CA GLY A 90 11.11 -8.34 24.48
C GLY A 90 10.16 -7.20 24.87
N LYS A 91 10.21 -6.11 24.11
CA LYS A 91 9.32 -4.94 24.26
C LYS A 91 8.49 -4.66 23.00
N LEU A 92 8.47 -5.60 22.05
CA LEU A 92 7.74 -5.47 20.79
C LEU A 92 6.48 -6.33 20.83
N GLN A 93 5.38 -5.78 20.31
CA GLN A 93 4.17 -6.53 19.98
C GLN A 93 3.87 -6.35 18.50
N VAL A 94 3.63 -7.43 17.78
CA VAL A 94 3.27 -7.42 16.35
C VAL A 94 1.91 -8.10 16.18
N ASP A 95 0.96 -7.34 15.67
CA ASP A 95 -0.38 -7.77 15.31
C ASP A 95 -0.42 -7.95 13.78
N LEU A 96 -0.82 -9.13 13.32
CA LEU A 96 -1.02 -9.43 11.90
C LEU A 96 -2.51 -9.65 11.64
N LEU A 97 -3.09 -8.88 10.72
CA LEU A 97 -4.52 -8.86 10.43
C LEU A 97 -4.81 -9.01 8.93
N THR A 98 -5.90 -9.67 8.62
CA THR A 98 -6.56 -9.58 7.31
C THR A 98 -7.88 -8.83 7.47
N VAL A 99 -8.27 -8.09 6.43
CA VAL A 99 -9.58 -7.45 6.30
C VAL A 99 -10.34 -8.09 5.15
N LYS A 100 -11.38 -8.83 5.50
CA LYS A 100 -12.17 -9.63 4.58
C LYS A 100 -12.93 -8.77 3.58
N GLY A 101 -12.71 -9.07 2.29
CA GLY A 101 -13.30 -8.39 1.14
C GLY A 101 -12.70 -7.02 0.86
N ALA A 102 -11.58 -6.65 1.50
CA ALA A 102 -10.84 -5.44 1.16
C ALA A 102 -9.73 -5.77 0.15
N GLY A 103 -9.53 -4.87 -0.82
CA GLY A 103 -8.34 -4.82 -1.66
C GLY A 103 -7.22 -4.03 -1.00
N HIS A 104 -6.44 -3.35 -1.82
CA HIS A 104 -5.25 -2.60 -1.47
C HIS A 104 -5.58 -1.41 -0.57
N LEU A 105 -6.65 -0.67 -0.92
CA LEU A 105 -7.08 0.53 -0.21
C LEU A 105 -8.11 0.15 0.87
N VAL A 106 -7.64 -0.52 1.93
CA VAL A 106 -8.49 -1.07 2.99
C VAL A 106 -9.49 -0.06 3.58
N PRO A 107 -9.11 1.19 3.91
CA PRO A 107 -10.07 2.19 4.41
C PRO A 107 -11.14 2.57 3.39
N THR A 108 -10.89 2.39 2.09
CA THR A 108 -11.86 2.63 1.01
C THR A 108 -12.79 1.45 0.81
N ASP A 109 -12.24 0.24 0.72
CA ASP A 109 -13.00 -0.95 0.39
C ASP A 109 -13.87 -1.44 1.56
N ARG A 110 -13.34 -1.35 2.78
CA ARG A 110 -14.00 -1.82 4.01
C ARG A 110 -13.88 -0.76 5.11
N PRO A 111 -14.52 0.42 4.95
CA PRO A 111 -14.33 1.56 5.83
C PRO A 111 -14.74 1.32 7.29
N GLY A 112 -15.86 0.62 7.52
CA GLY A 112 -16.32 0.26 8.87
C GLY A 112 -15.34 -0.65 9.62
N PRO A 113 -14.98 -1.83 9.05
CA PRO A 113 -13.94 -2.70 9.61
C PRO A 113 -12.59 -1.99 9.82
N SER A 114 -12.13 -1.20 8.83
CA SER A 114 -10.88 -0.42 8.93
C SER A 114 -10.89 0.56 10.10
N PHE A 115 -11.98 1.32 10.24
CA PHE A 115 -12.19 2.24 11.36
C PHE A 115 -12.11 1.52 12.71
N GLN A 116 -12.83 0.40 12.88
CA GLN A 116 -12.81 -0.37 14.13
C GLN A 116 -11.42 -0.92 14.43
N MET A 117 -10.75 -1.47 13.42
CA MET A 117 -9.41 -2.04 13.54
C MET A 117 -8.41 -1.01 14.05
N ILE A 118 -8.37 0.17 13.44
CA ILE A 118 -7.39 1.19 13.78
C ILE A 118 -7.72 1.84 15.12
N ASN A 119 -8.99 2.12 15.41
CA ASN A 119 -9.39 2.57 16.74
C ASN A 119 -8.98 1.54 17.82
N ALA A 120 -9.17 0.23 17.58
CA ALA A 120 -8.75 -0.80 18.52
C ALA A 120 -7.23 -0.84 18.70
N PHE A 121 -6.48 -0.69 17.60
CA PHE A 121 -5.03 -0.59 17.63
C PHE A 121 -4.57 0.60 18.46
N LEU A 122 -5.01 1.82 18.18
CA LEU A 122 -4.56 3.02 18.89
C LEU A 122 -4.89 2.99 20.40
N ASN A 123 -6.00 2.35 20.79
CA ASN A 123 -6.42 2.23 22.19
C ASN A 123 -5.88 0.98 22.91
N ASN A 124 -5.13 0.12 22.22
CA ASN A 124 -4.63 -1.16 22.74
C ASN A 124 -5.73 -2.07 23.30
N VAL A 125 -6.85 -2.18 22.59
CA VAL A 125 -7.97 -3.06 22.95
C VAL A 125 -8.12 -4.19 21.96
N SER A 126 -9.03 -5.14 22.24
CA SER A 126 -9.35 -6.20 21.29
C SER A 126 -9.93 -5.63 19.99
N TYR A 127 -9.60 -6.25 18.86
CA TYR A 127 -10.23 -5.95 17.57
C TYR A 127 -11.73 -6.30 17.51
N ASN A 128 -12.24 -7.07 18.49
CA ASN A 128 -13.68 -7.34 18.66
C ASN A 128 -14.37 -6.35 19.61
N SER A 129 -13.64 -5.37 20.14
CA SER A 129 -14.23 -4.33 20.99
C SER A 129 -15.20 -3.47 20.19
N SER A 130 -16.30 -3.06 20.82
CA SER A 130 -17.27 -2.14 20.22
C SER A 130 -16.59 -0.84 19.78
N SER A 131 -16.76 -0.51 18.50
CA SER A 131 -16.29 0.76 17.93
C SER A 131 -17.18 1.93 18.39
N PRO A 132 -16.63 3.15 18.56
CA PRO A 132 -17.44 4.36 18.78
C PRO A 132 -18.26 4.76 17.54
N LEU A 133 -18.06 4.07 16.42
CA LEU A 133 -18.79 4.26 15.18
C LEU A 133 -20.29 4.04 15.36
N VAL A 134 -21.09 5.04 14.97
CA VAL A 134 -22.54 4.92 14.91
C VAL A 134 -22.94 4.26 13.59
N VAL A 135 -23.23 2.98 13.65
CA VAL A 135 -23.60 2.15 12.49
C VAL A 135 -25.11 2.10 12.21
N ALA A 136 -25.91 2.74 13.06
CA ALA A 136 -27.35 2.81 12.87
C ALA A 136 -27.67 3.57 11.57
N ARG A 137 -28.40 2.91 10.65
CA ARG A 137 -28.84 3.53 9.40
C ARG A 137 -29.69 4.77 9.69
N THR A 138 -29.23 5.92 9.24
CA THR A 138 -30.00 7.17 9.29
C THR A 138 -30.74 7.38 7.97
N PRO A 139 -31.94 7.99 7.97
CA PRO A 139 -32.62 8.37 6.74
C PRO A 139 -31.76 9.34 5.92
N LEU A 140 -31.71 9.16 4.58
CA LEU A 140 -31.08 10.12 3.68
C LEU A 140 -31.65 11.52 3.93
N LYS A 141 -30.77 12.49 4.22
CA LYS A 141 -31.18 13.89 4.38
C LYS A 141 -31.89 14.36 3.08
N PRO A 142 -32.93 15.22 3.16
CA PRO A 142 -33.72 15.62 1.99
C PRO A 142 -32.89 16.10 0.79
N GLN A 143 -31.80 16.83 1.06
CA GLN A 143 -30.89 17.34 0.03
C GLN A 143 -30.08 16.28 -0.71
N TYR A 144 -30.04 15.02 -0.24
CA TYR A 144 -29.37 13.91 -0.92
C TYR A 144 -30.37 12.93 -1.54
N GLN A 145 -31.67 13.08 -1.27
CA GLN A 145 -32.71 12.26 -1.88
C GLN A 145 -32.81 12.53 -3.38
N ILE A 146 -32.59 13.78 -3.81
CA ILE A 146 -32.59 14.17 -5.23
C ILE A 146 -31.38 13.55 -5.94
N GLN A 147 -30.18 13.59 -5.35
CA GLN A 147 -28.96 13.01 -5.92
C GLN A 147 -29.07 11.49 -5.99
N ALA A 148 -29.66 10.85 -4.98
CA ALA A 148 -29.97 9.42 -5.02
C ALA A 148 -30.97 9.09 -6.14
N GLN A 149 -32.02 9.91 -6.32
CA GLN A 149 -32.97 9.75 -7.42
C GLN A 149 -32.32 10.00 -8.79
N ILE A 150 -31.45 11.00 -8.91
CA ILE A 150 -30.67 11.29 -10.12
C ILE A 150 -29.76 10.10 -10.42
N ALA A 151 -28.96 9.65 -9.47
CA ALA A 151 -28.07 8.48 -9.61
C ALA A 151 -28.86 7.21 -10.00
N GLN A 152 -30.05 7.00 -9.43
CA GLN A 152 -30.95 5.90 -9.81
C GLN A 152 -31.59 6.10 -11.19
N SER A 153 -31.78 7.34 -11.64
CA SER A 153 -32.38 7.69 -12.94
C SER A 153 -31.39 7.67 -14.10
N VAL A 154 -30.09 7.77 -13.82
CA VAL A 154 -29.04 7.68 -14.84
C VAL A 154 -28.99 6.24 -15.34
N LYS A 155 -29.36 6.04 -16.62
CA LYS A 155 -29.07 4.80 -17.31
C LYS A 155 -27.55 4.65 -17.38
N VAL A 156 -27.04 3.67 -16.63
CA VAL A 156 -25.64 3.32 -16.36
C VAL A 156 -24.71 3.26 -17.61
N ASN A 157 -25.26 3.29 -18.83
CA ASN A 157 -24.51 3.24 -20.08
C ASN A 157 -23.91 4.59 -20.52
N GLN A 158 -24.19 5.72 -19.85
CA GLN A 158 -23.73 7.06 -20.28
C GLN A 158 -22.61 7.71 -19.45
N LEU A 159 -22.16 7.09 -18.35
CA LEU A 159 -21.07 7.62 -17.50
C LEU A 159 -19.76 6.81 -17.58
N ARG A 160 -19.61 5.93 -18.56
CA ARG A 160 -18.55 4.92 -18.60
C ARG A 160 -17.43 5.24 -19.60
N SER A 161 -16.62 6.28 -19.34
CA SER A 161 -15.42 6.52 -20.14
C SER A 161 -14.25 7.24 -19.45
N ARG A 162 -14.13 7.23 -18.11
CA ARG A 162 -13.00 7.89 -17.44
C ARG A 162 -12.16 7.02 -16.52
N THR A 163 -12.64 5.84 -16.13
CA THR A 163 -11.91 4.93 -15.23
C THR A 163 -11.02 3.92 -15.96
N ALA A 164 -11.30 3.63 -17.24
CA ALA A 164 -10.51 2.69 -18.04
C ALA A 164 -9.12 3.26 -18.43
N ASP A 165 -8.97 4.59 -18.52
CA ASP A 165 -7.68 5.24 -18.78
C ASP A 165 -6.76 5.26 -17.55
N PHE A 166 -7.29 5.02 -16.34
CA PHE A 166 -6.53 5.03 -15.09
C PHE A 166 -5.72 3.72 -14.91
N VAL A 167 -6.31 2.58 -15.27
CA VAL A 167 -5.65 1.26 -15.20
C VAL A 167 -4.61 1.09 -16.30
N ALA A 168 -4.88 1.58 -17.52
CA ALA A 168 -3.97 1.48 -18.67
C ALA A 168 -2.68 2.31 -18.54
N ARG A 169 -2.62 3.30 -17.63
CA ARG A 169 -1.44 4.12 -17.39
C ARG A 169 -0.49 3.54 -16.35
N ARG A 170 -0.99 2.73 -15.42
CA ARG A 170 -0.19 2.08 -14.38
C ARG A 170 0.46 0.77 -14.84
N SER A 171 -0.11 0.12 -15.86
CA SER A 171 0.31 -1.23 -16.25
C SER A 171 1.72 -1.33 -16.86
N GLY A 172 2.46 -0.23 -17.10
CA GLY A 172 3.90 -0.21 -17.43
C GLY A 172 4.39 -1.02 -18.65
N ALA A 173 3.57 -1.92 -19.19
CA ALA A 173 3.88 -2.84 -20.25
C ALA A 173 3.53 -2.15 -21.56
N LYS A 174 4.56 -1.56 -22.19
CA LYS A 174 4.50 -1.42 -23.64
C LYS A 174 4.49 -2.84 -24.23
N PRO A 175 3.54 -3.19 -25.10
CA PRO A 175 3.78 -4.26 -26.03
C PRO A 175 4.99 -3.80 -26.86
N ASP A 176 5.88 -4.73 -27.20
CA ASP A 176 7.03 -4.53 -28.08
C ASP A 176 8.33 -4.26 -27.28
N GLY A 177 9.08 -5.35 -27.05
CA GLY A 177 10.37 -5.36 -26.37
C GLY A 177 11.50 -4.65 -27.13
N GLU A 178 11.41 -3.33 -27.25
CA GLU A 178 12.52 -2.46 -27.63
C GLU A 178 13.01 -1.64 -26.43
N SER A 179 14.25 -1.90 -26.02
CA SER A 179 15.05 -1.01 -25.17
C SER A 179 15.34 0.28 -25.95
N ILE A 180 14.47 1.26 -25.82
CA ILE A 180 14.81 2.66 -26.03
C ILE A 180 14.96 3.27 -24.65
N ALA A 181 16.19 3.68 -24.31
CA ALA A 181 16.46 4.65 -23.26
C ALA A 181 15.69 5.93 -23.59
N GLN A 182 14.40 5.96 -23.24
CA GLN A 182 13.65 7.19 -23.22
C GLN A 182 14.26 8.01 -22.09
N GLU A 183 14.77 9.19 -22.42
CA GLU A 183 15.10 10.20 -21.41
C GLU A 183 13.87 10.34 -20.52
N ILE A 184 13.93 9.79 -19.31
CA ILE A 184 12.86 9.89 -18.34
C ILE A 184 12.72 11.39 -18.07
N PRO A 185 11.58 12.02 -18.39
CA PRO A 185 11.45 13.46 -18.28
C PRO A 185 11.66 13.85 -16.83
N VAL A 186 12.58 14.77 -16.58
CA VAL A 186 12.81 15.34 -15.26
C VAL A 186 11.49 15.89 -14.70
N PRO A 187 11.13 15.62 -13.42
CA PRO A 187 9.88 16.12 -12.85
C PRO A 187 9.76 17.64 -13.01
N PRO A 188 8.57 18.20 -13.27
CA PRO A 188 8.40 19.62 -13.57
C PRO A 188 9.05 20.52 -12.51
N ARG A 189 9.73 21.57 -12.97
CA ARG A 189 10.39 22.54 -12.09
C ARG A 189 9.37 23.18 -11.14
N GLN A 190 9.62 23.07 -9.83
CA GLN A 190 8.80 23.71 -8.81
C GLN A 190 9.46 25.01 -8.31
N GLN A 191 8.71 26.10 -8.21
CA GLN A 191 9.21 27.37 -7.69
C GLN A 191 9.09 27.38 -6.17
N ALA A 192 10.22 27.58 -5.48
CA ALA A 192 10.23 27.80 -4.04
C ALA A 192 9.43 29.08 -3.70
N ARG A 193 8.45 28.95 -2.81
CA ARG A 193 7.76 30.08 -2.17
C ARG A 193 8.14 30.09 -0.70
N TYR A 194 8.36 31.29 -0.16
CA TYR A 194 8.58 31.46 1.28
C TYR A 194 7.28 31.21 2.02
N TYR A 195 7.29 30.28 2.98
CA TYR A 195 6.16 29.99 3.87
C TYR A 195 6.57 30.28 5.32
N PRO A 196 5.78 31.05 6.07
CA PRO A 196 6.08 31.35 7.47
C PRO A 196 5.96 30.10 8.36
N ASP A 197 6.79 30.01 9.40
CA ASP A 197 6.94 28.83 10.25
C ASP A 197 5.83 28.68 11.33
N SER A 198 4.84 29.57 11.39
CA SER A 198 3.80 29.54 12.42
C SER A 198 2.62 28.66 12.03
N LYS A 199 2.16 27.79 12.94
CA LYS A 199 0.94 26.98 12.73
C LYS A 199 -0.30 27.81 12.41
N LEU A 200 -0.38 29.06 12.88
CA LEU A 200 -1.54 29.92 12.63
C LEU A 200 -1.63 30.37 11.17
N ASP A 201 -0.49 30.45 10.48
CA ASP A 201 -0.45 30.77 9.06
C ASP A 201 -0.88 29.58 8.19
N ASP A 202 -0.73 28.36 8.72
CA ASP A 202 -1.16 27.12 8.08
C ASP A 202 -2.67 26.84 8.32
N LEU A 203 -3.37 27.61 9.18
CA LEU A 203 -4.77 27.37 9.53
C LEU A 203 -5.70 27.55 8.32
N ILE A 204 -6.43 26.49 7.96
CA ILE A 204 -7.47 26.55 6.94
C ILE A 204 -8.73 27.17 7.56
N THR A 205 -9.06 28.38 7.13
CA THR A 205 -10.25 29.12 7.60
C THR A 205 -11.50 28.91 6.73
N ASN A 206 -11.30 28.45 5.50
CA ASN A 206 -12.38 28.14 4.57
C ASN A 206 -11.90 27.12 3.53
N LEU A 207 -12.61 26.00 3.40
CA LEU A 207 -12.34 24.95 2.42
C LEU A 207 -13.44 24.96 1.34
N PRO A 208 -13.13 25.31 0.07
CA PRO A 208 -14.13 25.34 -1.00
C PRO A 208 -14.81 23.99 -1.21
N GLY A 209 -16.11 24.02 -1.50
CA GLY A 209 -16.90 22.82 -1.80
C GLY A 209 -17.38 22.03 -0.56
N LEU A 210 -16.99 22.42 0.65
CA LEU A 210 -17.41 21.72 1.87
C LEU A 210 -18.94 21.77 2.06
N THR A 211 -19.56 20.59 2.15
CA THR A 211 -21.04 20.45 2.22
C THR A 211 -21.57 20.23 3.65
N PHE A 212 -20.69 20.22 4.65
CA PHE A 212 -21.03 20.03 6.05
C PHE A 212 -20.30 21.03 6.94
N GLN A 213 -20.79 21.24 8.17
CA GLN A 213 -20.07 22.04 9.15
C GLN A 213 -18.97 21.17 9.77
N ASP A 214 -17.73 21.62 9.65
CA ASP A 214 -16.61 21.02 10.35
C ASP A 214 -16.64 21.40 11.84
N GLY A 215 -16.40 20.40 12.70
CA GLY A 215 -16.30 20.56 14.16
C GLY A 215 -14.86 20.54 14.66
N PHE A 216 -13.88 20.60 13.75
CA PHE A 216 -12.46 20.39 14.00
C PHE A 216 -11.62 21.40 13.20
N GLN A 217 -10.41 21.71 13.67
CA GLN A 217 -9.50 22.57 12.92
C GLN A 217 -8.68 21.78 11.91
N MET A 218 -8.21 22.48 10.88
CA MET A 218 -7.33 21.92 9.87
C MET A 218 -6.18 22.87 9.59
N TYR A 219 -5.03 22.28 9.29
CA TYR A 219 -3.82 23.03 8.94
C TYR A 219 -3.21 22.45 7.68
N SER A 220 -2.84 23.29 6.73
CA SER A 220 -2.13 22.88 5.51
C SER A 220 -0.98 23.83 5.26
N GLY A 221 0.23 23.30 5.24
CA GLY A 221 1.45 24.08 5.07
C GLY A 221 2.63 23.19 4.75
N PHE A 222 3.83 23.65 5.12
CA PHE A 222 5.08 22.93 4.86
C PHE A 222 5.84 22.62 6.15
N LEU A 223 6.52 21.48 6.15
CA LEU A 223 7.47 21.06 7.17
C LEU A 223 8.85 21.02 6.56
N ASN A 224 9.80 21.69 7.22
CA ASN A 224 11.19 21.67 6.79
C ASN A 224 11.77 20.25 7.02
N ALA A 225 12.41 19.72 6.00
CA ALA A 225 13.12 18.44 6.02
C ALA A 225 14.62 18.69 5.85
N THR A 226 15.36 17.82 5.15
CA THR A 226 16.81 17.98 4.98
C THR A 226 17.16 18.73 3.69
N ASN A 227 18.30 19.45 3.69
CA ASN A 227 18.90 20.07 2.50
C ASN A 227 17.94 20.93 1.64
N GLY A 228 17.13 21.79 2.26
CA GLY A 228 16.16 22.65 1.58
C GLY A 228 14.93 21.92 1.02
N THR A 229 14.70 20.69 1.49
CA THR A 229 13.45 19.97 1.21
C THR A 229 12.35 20.52 2.12
N HIS A 230 11.18 20.78 1.54
CA HIS A 230 9.97 21.18 2.23
C HIS A 230 8.85 20.23 1.86
N LEU A 231 8.33 19.48 2.85
CA LEU A 231 7.27 18.53 2.63
C LEU A 231 5.92 19.18 3.00
N HIS A 232 4.99 19.17 2.05
CA HIS A 232 3.62 19.60 2.29
C HIS A 232 2.93 18.63 3.26
N TYR A 233 2.20 19.19 4.21
CA TYR A 233 1.36 18.43 5.10
C TYR A 233 -0.06 19.00 5.13
N TRP A 234 -1.03 18.14 5.38
CA TRP A 234 -2.38 18.53 5.76
C TRP A 234 -2.78 17.79 7.03
N LEU A 235 -2.96 18.54 8.12
CA LEU A 235 -3.45 18.06 9.42
C LEU A 235 -4.96 18.28 9.52
N VAL A 236 -5.69 17.26 9.94
CA VAL A 236 -7.09 17.35 10.39
C VAL A 236 -7.15 16.93 11.86
N GLU A 237 -7.60 17.82 12.73
CA GLU A 237 -7.71 17.55 14.16
C GLU A 237 -8.83 16.54 14.47
N SER A 238 -8.74 15.93 15.65
CA SER A 238 -9.76 14.99 16.13
C SER A 238 -11.11 15.67 16.33
N GLU A 239 -12.20 15.04 15.86
CA GLU A 239 -13.57 15.45 16.16
C GLU A 239 -13.97 15.18 17.61
N ARG A 240 -13.28 14.25 18.30
CA ARG A 240 -13.65 13.79 19.64
C ARG A 240 -13.01 14.64 20.73
N ASP A 241 -11.68 14.56 20.86
CA ASP A 241 -10.92 15.30 21.84
C ASP A 241 -9.55 15.69 21.24
N PRO A 242 -9.49 16.77 20.45
CA PRO A 242 -8.27 17.16 19.76
C PRO A 242 -7.15 17.56 20.72
N ALA A 243 -7.41 17.76 22.02
CA ALA A 243 -6.38 18.04 23.03
C ALA A 243 -5.74 16.78 23.63
N ASN A 244 -6.44 15.64 23.67
CA ASN A 244 -5.96 14.42 24.34
C ASN A 244 -5.81 13.20 23.42
N ASP A 245 -6.50 13.16 22.27
CA ASP A 245 -6.44 12.04 21.33
C ASP A 245 -5.01 11.80 20.74
N PRO A 246 -4.70 10.61 20.21
CA PRO A 246 -3.40 10.35 19.61
C PRO A 246 -3.12 11.22 18.37
N ILE A 247 -1.85 11.31 18.00
CA ILE A 247 -1.37 11.86 16.74
C ILE A 247 -1.02 10.71 15.80
N VAL A 248 -1.51 10.78 14.58
CA VAL A 248 -1.30 9.75 13.54
C VAL A 248 -0.74 10.41 12.29
N LEU A 249 0.44 9.96 11.86
CA LEU A 249 0.99 10.26 10.54
C LEU A 249 0.41 9.26 9.54
N TRP A 250 -0.04 9.72 8.37
CA TRP A 250 -0.36 8.88 7.22
C TRP A 250 0.58 9.13 6.04
N LEU A 251 1.09 8.05 5.44
CA LEU A 251 1.87 8.05 4.20
C LEU A 251 1.26 7.07 3.19
N ASN A 252 0.83 7.57 2.03
CA ASN A 252 0.60 6.72 0.87
C ASN A 252 1.96 6.25 0.28
N GLY A 253 1.94 5.20 -0.55
CA GLY A 253 3.12 4.61 -1.15
C GLY A 253 3.44 5.11 -2.58
N GLY A 254 3.46 4.18 -3.53
CA GLY A 254 3.87 4.43 -4.92
C GLY A 254 5.12 3.61 -5.27
N PRO A 255 6.36 4.06 -4.99
CA PRO A 255 6.81 5.39 -4.53
C PRO A 255 6.27 6.56 -5.34
N GLY A 256 6.10 7.72 -4.71
CA GLY A 256 5.76 8.97 -5.43
C GLY A 256 4.28 9.33 -5.45
N CYS A 257 3.42 8.62 -4.72
CA CYS A 257 2.01 8.98 -4.57
C CYS A 257 1.78 9.92 -3.39
N SER A 258 0.87 10.87 -3.58
CA SER A 258 0.51 11.87 -2.59
C SER A 258 -0.33 11.27 -1.47
N SER A 259 -0.01 11.66 -0.22
CA SER A 259 -0.83 11.32 0.94
C SER A 259 -2.18 12.03 0.99
N LEU A 260 -2.41 13.02 0.12
CA LEU A 260 -3.74 13.63 -0.04
C LEU A 260 -4.73 12.70 -0.75
N VAL A 261 -4.24 11.64 -1.42
CA VAL A 261 -5.08 10.51 -1.84
C VAL A 261 -5.74 9.89 -0.61
N GLY A 262 -4.95 9.50 0.41
CA GLY A 262 -5.49 9.00 1.68
C GLY A 262 -6.49 9.95 2.35
N LEU A 263 -6.23 11.26 2.29
CA LEU A 263 -7.12 12.29 2.85
C LEU A 263 -8.46 12.38 2.11
N LEU A 264 -8.46 12.38 0.78
CA LEU A 264 -9.65 12.66 -0.04
C LEU A 264 -10.41 11.39 -0.47
N THR A 265 -9.72 10.26 -0.57
CA THR A 265 -10.28 9.04 -1.18
C THR A 265 -10.19 7.81 -0.29
N GLU A 266 -9.67 7.90 0.94
CA GLU A 266 -9.58 6.75 1.85
C GLU A 266 -10.08 7.02 3.28
N LEU A 267 -9.28 7.64 4.14
CA LEU A 267 -9.52 7.71 5.59
C LEU A 267 -9.71 9.12 6.14
N GLY A 268 -9.48 10.15 5.33
CA GLY A 268 -9.77 11.52 5.73
C GLY A 268 -11.27 11.85 5.76
N PRO A 269 -11.64 13.04 6.28
CA PRO A 269 -13.03 13.43 6.51
C PRO A 269 -13.81 13.78 5.25
N PHE A 270 -13.15 13.82 4.09
CA PHE A 270 -13.73 14.32 2.85
C PHE A 270 -13.87 13.23 1.79
N ARG A 271 -14.90 13.37 0.97
CA ARG A 271 -15.12 12.62 -0.28
C ARG A 271 -15.46 13.59 -1.40
N PRO A 272 -14.56 13.79 -2.38
CA PRO A 272 -14.87 14.59 -3.55
C PRO A 272 -16.09 14.03 -4.30
N SER A 273 -16.98 14.92 -4.75
CA SER A 273 -18.01 14.58 -5.72
C SER A 273 -17.38 14.17 -7.05
N ALA A 274 -18.15 13.46 -7.90
CA ALA A 274 -17.64 12.96 -9.18
C ALA A 274 -17.17 14.06 -10.16
N ASP A 275 -17.68 15.29 -10.00
CA ASP A 275 -17.27 16.46 -10.76
C ASP A 275 -16.17 17.30 -10.07
N GLY A 276 -15.76 16.90 -8.86
CA GLY A 276 -14.73 17.56 -8.06
C GLY A 276 -15.15 18.90 -7.46
N SER A 277 -16.44 19.26 -7.50
CA SER A 277 -16.92 20.57 -7.05
C SER A 277 -17.32 20.63 -5.57
N GLU A 278 -17.69 19.49 -4.99
CA GLU A 278 -18.16 19.36 -3.61
C GLU A 278 -17.30 18.37 -2.81
N LEU A 279 -17.21 18.59 -1.49
CA LEU A 279 -16.63 17.67 -0.52
C LEU A 279 -17.73 17.18 0.43
N LEU A 280 -17.99 15.88 0.38
CA LEU A 280 -18.96 15.17 1.22
C LEU A 280 -18.28 14.60 2.47
N GLU A 281 -19.02 14.46 3.56
CA GLU A 281 -18.50 13.89 4.82
C GLU A 281 -18.18 12.39 4.66
N ASN A 282 -17.03 11.96 5.15
CA ASN A 282 -16.70 10.55 5.38
C ASN A 282 -17.07 10.13 6.82
N PRO A 283 -18.16 9.35 7.03
CA PRO A 283 -18.58 8.94 8.36
C PRO A 283 -17.60 7.95 9.04
N TYR A 284 -16.65 7.39 8.27
CA TYR A 284 -15.64 6.45 8.76
C TYR A 284 -14.24 7.07 8.79
N SER A 285 -14.13 8.40 8.86
CA SER A 285 -12.83 9.05 8.93
C SER A 285 -12.08 8.72 10.22
N TRP A 286 -10.77 8.54 10.14
CA TRP A 286 -9.93 8.32 11.31
C TRP A 286 -9.79 9.56 12.19
N ASN A 287 -10.07 10.76 11.66
CA ASN A 287 -10.10 11.96 12.49
C ASN A 287 -11.26 11.99 13.50
N LYS A 288 -12.15 11.00 13.50
CA LYS A 288 -13.16 10.87 14.56
C LYS A 288 -12.59 10.47 15.93
N PHE A 289 -11.33 10.03 16.00
CA PHE A 289 -10.69 9.59 17.26
C PHE A 289 -9.19 9.90 17.34
N ALA A 290 -8.62 10.61 16.37
CA ALA A 290 -7.20 10.92 16.28
C ALA A 290 -6.98 12.25 15.55
N ASN A 291 -5.86 12.92 15.82
CA ASN A 291 -5.38 14.01 14.98
C ASN A 291 -4.53 13.37 13.88
N VAL A 292 -4.92 13.52 12.63
CA VAL A 292 -4.28 12.83 11.51
C VAL A 292 -3.62 13.86 10.61
N PHE A 293 -2.32 13.72 10.38
CA PHE A 293 -1.63 14.51 9.36
C PHE A 293 -1.12 13.64 8.22
N PHE A 294 -1.41 14.11 7.02
CA PHE A 294 -1.05 13.48 5.76
C PHE A 294 0.17 14.22 5.22
N LEU A 295 1.27 13.50 4.98
CA LEU A 295 2.53 14.09 4.55
C LEU A 295 2.81 13.68 3.10
N GLU A 296 2.93 14.64 2.19
CA GLU A 296 3.30 14.36 0.81
C GLU A 296 4.81 14.16 0.71
N ALA A 297 5.26 12.93 0.47
CA ALA A 297 6.67 12.57 0.41
C ALA A 297 6.93 11.54 -0.70
N PRO A 298 8.12 11.49 -1.29
CA PRO A 298 9.29 12.39 -1.11
C PRO A 298 9.08 13.80 -1.70
N ARG A 299 10.15 14.60 -1.79
CA ARG A 299 10.15 15.88 -2.53
C ARG A 299 9.54 15.71 -3.93
N ALA A 300 8.90 16.75 -4.46
CA ALA A 300 8.22 16.77 -5.75
C ALA A 300 6.98 15.86 -5.88
N VAL A 301 6.54 15.20 -4.80
CA VAL A 301 5.20 14.60 -4.70
C VAL A 301 4.21 15.68 -4.29
N GLY A 302 3.13 15.80 -5.06
CA GLY A 302 2.08 16.80 -4.82
C GLY A 302 2.63 18.22 -4.75
N TYR A 303 2.47 18.87 -3.61
CA TYR A 303 2.94 20.23 -3.35
C TYR A 303 4.35 20.29 -2.73
N SER A 304 4.92 19.17 -2.28
CA SER A 304 6.26 19.10 -1.70
C SER A 304 7.36 19.45 -2.71
N TYR A 305 8.40 20.14 -2.28
CA TYR A 305 9.47 20.64 -3.16
C TYR A 305 10.85 20.62 -2.50
N ASN A 306 11.89 20.88 -3.28
CA ASN A 306 13.22 21.19 -2.77
C ASN A 306 13.74 22.48 -3.41
N GLU A 307 14.14 23.45 -2.58
CA GLU A 307 14.60 24.76 -3.05
C GLU A 307 16.01 24.73 -3.66
N ASN A 308 16.84 23.76 -3.24
CA ASN A 308 18.21 23.54 -3.70
C ASN A 308 18.30 22.55 -4.88
N ASP A 309 17.21 21.88 -5.21
CA ASP A 309 17.06 20.96 -6.33
C ASP A 309 15.76 21.26 -7.11
N PRO A 310 15.59 22.49 -7.64
CA PRO A 310 14.34 22.91 -8.28
C PRO A 310 14.02 22.12 -9.54
N ASP A 311 15.06 21.55 -10.16
CA ASP A 311 14.97 20.70 -11.34
C ASP A 311 14.96 19.21 -10.97
N ASN A 312 14.84 18.82 -9.69
CA ASN A 312 14.65 17.42 -9.26
C ASN A 312 15.68 16.42 -9.82
N ILE A 313 16.94 16.84 -9.92
CA ILE A 313 18.04 16.08 -10.54
C ILE A 313 18.65 15.10 -9.53
N GLN A 314 18.59 15.42 -8.23
CA GLN A 314 19.15 14.53 -7.21
C GLN A 314 18.38 13.22 -7.19
N GLN A 315 19.09 12.13 -6.86
CA GLN A 315 18.50 10.80 -6.79
C GLN A 315 17.41 10.71 -5.71
N TYR A 316 16.38 9.90 -5.99
CA TYR A 316 15.35 9.50 -5.04
C TYR A 316 15.68 8.10 -4.54
N ASN A 317 15.68 7.90 -3.23
CA ASN A 317 15.92 6.60 -2.61
C ASN A 317 15.29 6.52 -1.22
N ASP A 318 15.21 5.29 -0.71
CA ASP A 318 14.58 4.98 0.58
C ASP A 318 15.20 5.77 1.72
N ASP A 319 16.53 5.76 1.83
CA ASP A 319 17.20 6.32 3.00
C ASP A 319 17.06 7.84 3.06
N LYS A 320 17.20 8.53 1.93
CA LYS A 320 16.98 9.97 1.84
C LYS A 320 15.54 10.33 2.17
N THR A 321 14.58 9.52 1.72
CA THR A 321 13.16 9.74 2.00
C THR A 321 12.85 9.57 3.48
N ALA A 322 13.41 8.55 4.12
CA ALA A 322 13.26 8.31 5.55
C ALA A 322 13.92 9.42 6.39
N ASP A 323 15.08 9.93 5.99
CA ASP A 323 15.75 11.05 6.66
C ASP A 323 14.95 12.37 6.52
N ASP A 324 14.41 12.64 5.32
CA ASP A 324 13.53 13.79 5.09
C ASP A 324 12.24 13.71 5.91
N ASN A 325 11.60 12.54 5.91
CA ASN A 325 10.38 12.32 6.67
C ASN A 325 10.63 12.44 8.18
N ALA A 326 11.76 11.93 8.69
CA ALA A 326 12.12 12.05 10.09
C ALA A 326 12.31 13.52 10.50
N ALA A 327 13.03 14.29 9.68
CA ALA A 327 13.21 15.73 9.90
C ALA A 327 11.86 16.47 9.87
N ALA A 328 10.98 16.14 8.92
CA ALA A 328 9.64 16.73 8.86
C ALA A 328 8.78 16.40 10.09
N VAL A 329 8.79 15.15 10.57
CA VAL A 329 8.07 14.75 11.79
C VAL A 329 8.61 15.48 13.02
N ILE A 330 9.93 15.61 13.17
CA ILE A 330 10.52 16.37 14.27
C ILE A 330 10.09 17.84 14.19
N ASN A 331 10.10 18.45 13.00
CA ASN A 331 9.63 19.82 12.79
C ASN A 331 8.12 19.97 13.00
N PHE A 332 7.32 18.93 12.75
CA PHE A 332 5.89 18.93 13.07
C PHE A 332 5.67 19.08 14.58
N PHE A 333 6.37 18.30 15.42
CA PHE A 333 6.26 18.44 16.88
C PHE A 333 6.87 19.75 17.42
N ALA A 334 7.79 20.37 16.69
CA ALA A 334 8.27 21.72 17.00
C ALA A 334 7.23 22.81 16.66
N LYS A 335 6.53 22.66 15.52
CA LYS A 335 5.47 23.59 15.06
C LYS A 335 4.18 23.46 15.88
N PHE A 336 3.87 22.26 16.36
CA PHE A 336 2.71 21.92 17.20
C PHE A 336 3.16 21.42 18.59
N PRO A 337 3.73 22.30 19.44
CA PRO A 337 4.28 21.87 20.74
C PRO A 337 3.23 21.31 21.69
N GLU A 338 1.94 21.66 21.53
CA GLU A 338 0.83 21.05 22.27
C GLU A 338 0.64 19.55 22.00
N TYR A 339 1.27 19.02 20.94
CA TYR A 339 1.21 17.60 20.62
C TYR A 339 2.36 16.78 21.22
N GLN A 340 3.39 17.44 21.77
CA GLN A 340 4.48 16.74 22.43
C GLN A 340 3.95 15.91 23.62
N ASN A 341 4.62 14.79 23.91
CA ASN A 341 4.20 13.76 24.87
C ASN A 341 2.89 13.01 24.55
N ARG A 342 2.11 13.39 23.52
CA ARG A 342 0.92 12.62 23.13
C ARG A 342 1.31 11.36 22.38
N PRO A 343 0.55 10.26 22.54
CA PRO A 343 0.76 9.04 21.77
C PRO A 343 0.87 9.32 20.28
N PHE A 344 2.01 8.97 19.68
CA PHE A 344 2.28 9.17 18.26
C PHE A 344 2.40 7.83 17.54
N TYR A 345 1.74 7.72 16.39
CA TYR A 345 1.75 6.54 15.54
C TYR A 345 2.10 6.91 14.11
N ILE A 346 2.90 6.07 13.46
CA ILE A 346 3.27 6.21 12.05
C ILE A 346 2.50 5.17 11.26
N THR A 347 1.70 5.61 10.28
CA THR A 347 0.85 4.71 9.51
C THR A 347 0.99 4.98 8.02
N GLY A 348 0.76 3.95 7.21
CA GLY A 348 0.81 4.09 5.76
C GLY A 348 0.49 2.79 5.05
N GLU A 349 0.59 2.82 3.73
CA GLU A 349 0.16 1.72 2.88
C GLU A 349 1.08 1.48 1.67
N SER A 350 0.96 0.30 1.04
CA SER A 350 1.67 -0.03 -0.21
C SER A 350 3.18 -0.02 -0.02
N TYR A 351 3.92 0.81 -0.77
CA TYR A 351 5.33 1.11 -0.50
C TYR A 351 5.61 1.68 0.90
N GLY A 352 4.57 2.02 1.66
CA GLY A 352 4.61 2.18 3.10
C GLY A 352 5.24 0.99 3.84
N GLY A 353 5.23 -0.20 3.24
CA GLY A 353 6.02 -1.35 3.72
C GLY A 353 7.52 -1.06 3.84
N VAL A 354 8.05 -0.10 3.07
CA VAL A 354 9.43 0.41 3.17
C VAL A 354 9.47 1.73 3.93
N TYR A 355 8.64 2.71 3.58
CA TYR A 355 8.68 4.05 4.20
C TYR A 355 8.44 4.03 5.71
N ILE A 356 7.51 3.21 6.18
CA ILE A 356 7.10 3.20 7.58
C ILE A 356 8.17 2.62 8.50
N PRO A 357 8.73 1.41 8.26
CA PRO A 357 9.78 0.88 9.12
C PRO A 357 11.08 1.70 9.03
N THR A 358 11.47 2.17 7.83
CA THR A 358 12.67 2.99 7.67
C THR A 358 12.55 4.34 8.39
N LEU A 359 11.38 4.98 8.35
CA LEU A 359 11.10 6.19 9.15
C LEU A 359 11.06 5.90 10.65
N ALA A 360 10.36 4.82 11.04
CA ALA A 360 10.29 4.41 12.44
C ALA A 360 11.67 4.23 13.05
N ASP A 361 12.61 3.69 12.27
CA ASP A 361 13.99 3.51 12.69
C ASP A 361 14.71 4.84 13.02
N ARG A 362 14.55 5.86 12.17
CA ARG A 362 15.08 7.21 12.44
C ARG A 362 14.42 7.85 13.66
N ILE A 363 13.10 7.70 13.82
CA ILE A 363 12.39 8.23 14.99
C ILE A 363 12.83 7.51 16.26
N LEU A 364 13.09 6.20 16.22
CA LEU A 364 13.64 5.44 17.34
C LEU A 364 15.03 5.94 17.74
N ALA A 365 15.91 6.19 16.77
CA ALA A 365 17.22 6.78 17.03
C ALA A 365 17.08 8.15 17.73
N TYR A 366 16.15 8.99 17.26
CA TYR A 366 15.89 10.30 17.84
C TYR A 366 15.38 10.23 19.29
N VAL A 367 14.38 9.37 19.58
CA VAL A 367 13.83 9.25 20.93
C VAL A 367 14.79 8.55 21.90
N ASN A 368 15.54 7.53 21.43
CA ASN A 368 16.58 6.88 22.25
C ASN A 368 17.76 7.81 22.54
N GLY A 369 17.98 8.84 21.71
CA GLY A 369 18.91 9.94 21.97
C GLY A 369 18.50 10.90 23.08
N GLY A 370 17.38 10.65 23.79
CA GLY A 370 16.91 11.46 24.93
C GLY A 370 15.73 12.38 24.63
N ASN A 371 15.10 12.27 23.45
CA ASN A 371 14.01 13.16 23.01
C ASN A 371 12.61 12.54 23.18
N GLN A 372 12.45 11.58 24.09
CA GLN A 372 11.17 10.91 24.38
C GLN A 372 10.04 11.87 24.79
N ASN A 373 10.39 13.01 25.39
CA ASN A 373 9.42 14.02 25.78
C ASN A 373 8.91 14.89 24.62
N GLN A 374 9.62 14.87 23.48
CA GLN A 374 9.22 15.59 22.27
C GLN A 374 8.30 14.71 21.42
N ILE A 375 8.65 13.43 21.28
CA ILE A 375 7.89 12.45 20.52
C ILE A 375 7.65 11.22 21.39
N ASN A 376 6.40 11.03 21.81
CA ASN A 376 5.97 9.83 22.52
C ASN A 376 5.54 8.76 21.50
N PHE A 377 6.52 8.12 20.87
CA PHE A 377 6.30 7.14 19.81
C PHE A 377 5.73 5.84 20.38
N GLN A 378 4.61 5.36 19.85
CA GLN A 378 3.86 4.23 20.41
C GLN A 378 3.76 3.04 19.46
N GLY A 379 3.77 3.28 18.15
CA GLY A 379 3.63 2.19 17.21
C GLY A 379 3.57 2.59 15.75
N VAL A 380 3.55 1.55 14.92
CA VAL A 380 3.36 1.66 13.48
C VAL A 380 2.19 0.80 13.00
N ALA A 381 1.49 1.25 11.96
CA ALA A 381 0.51 0.43 11.26
C ALA A 381 0.73 0.47 9.74
N ILE A 382 0.87 -0.68 9.11
CA ILE A 382 1.20 -0.81 7.68
C ILE A 382 0.09 -1.60 6.99
N GLY A 383 -0.61 -0.94 6.07
CA GLY A 383 -1.70 -1.51 5.29
C GLY A 383 -1.21 -2.01 3.93
N ASN A 384 -1.43 -3.28 3.60
CA ASN A 384 -1.07 -3.83 2.29
C ASN A 384 0.37 -3.45 1.89
N GLY A 385 1.31 -3.67 2.81
CA GLY A 385 2.69 -3.22 2.66
C GLY A 385 3.49 -4.15 1.76
N ILE A 386 4.49 -3.62 1.05
CA ILE A 386 5.56 -4.46 0.50
C ILE A 386 6.66 -4.53 1.57
N LEU A 387 6.60 -5.52 2.46
CA LEU A 387 7.60 -5.72 3.52
C LEU A 387 8.85 -6.45 3.01
N SER A 388 8.66 -7.36 2.05
CA SER A 388 9.72 -8.11 1.36
C SER A 388 9.24 -8.47 -0.04
N GLU A 389 9.93 -7.98 -1.07
CA GLU A 389 9.65 -8.33 -2.47
C GLU A 389 9.84 -9.83 -2.71
N TYR A 390 10.77 -10.45 -1.98
CA TYR A 390 11.01 -11.88 -2.05
C TYR A 390 9.78 -12.67 -1.59
N ASP A 391 9.22 -12.31 -0.43
CA ASP A 391 8.01 -12.97 0.07
C ASP A 391 6.79 -12.62 -0.78
N GLN A 392 6.70 -11.41 -1.33
CA GLN A 392 5.64 -11.02 -2.26
C GLN A 392 5.65 -11.90 -3.52
N LEU A 393 6.81 -12.05 -4.19
CA LEU A 393 6.94 -12.92 -5.36
C LEU A 393 6.65 -14.38 -5.02
N ASN A 394 7.28 -14.90 -3.97
CA ASN A 394 7.15 -16.31 -3.59
C ASN A 394 5.68 -16.66 -3.26
N SER A 395 4.99 -15.77 -2.56
CA SER A 395 3.58 -15.97 -2.18
C SER A 395 2.62 -15.76 -3.33
N ALA A 396 2.92 -14.86 -4.28
CA ALA A 396 2.09 -14.62 -5.45
C ALA A 396 1.89 -15.89 -6.29
N VAL A 397 2.91 -16.75 -6.43
CA VAL A 397 2.80 -18.03 -7.13
C VAL A 397 1.64 -18.86 -6.56
N ASP A 398 1.64 -19.19 -5.27
CA ASP A 398 0.54 -19.95 -4.66
C ASP A 398 -0.78 -19.18 -4.71
N LEU A 399 -0.75 -17.89 -4.35
CA LEU A 399 -1.96 -17.09 -4.21
C LEU A 399 -2.73 -16.97 -5.53
N MET A 400 -2.03 -16.72 -6.64
CA MET A 400 -2.66 -16.58 -7.96
C MET A 400 -3.26 -17.91 -8.44
N TYR A 401 -2.57 -19.04 -8.19
CA TYR A 401 -3.11 -20.36 -8.51
C TYR A 401 -4.39 -20.67 -7.72
N PHE A 402 -4.38 -20.49 -6.39
CA PHE A 402 -5.54 -20.78 -5.54
C PHE A 402 -6.69 -19.77 -5.71
N ARG A 403 -6.42 -18.62 -6.35
CA ARG A 403 -7.45 -17.68 -6.83
C ARG A 403 -7.95 -18.00 -8.25
N GLY A 404 -7.40 -19.03 -8.90
CA GLY A 404 -7.83 -19.48 -10.22
C GLY A 404 -7.37 -18.58 -11.37
N ILE A 405 -6.30 -17.80 -11.17
CA ILE A 405 -5.76 -16.90 -12.19
C ILE A 405 -5.06 -17.67 -13.32
N TYR A 406 -4.38 -18.78 -12.99
CA TYR A 406 -3.77 -19.67 -13.96
C TYR A 406 -4.03 -21.15 -13.62
N ASP A 407 -3.82 -22.02 -14.60
CA ASP A 407 -4.21 -23.43 -14.53
C ASP A 407 -3.19 -24.33 -13.80
N ARG A 408 -3.61 -25.58 -13.58
CA ARG A 408 -2.79 -26.61 -12.93
C ARG A 408 -1.51 -26.93 -13.71
N GLU A 409 -1.54 -26.83 -15.04
CA GLU A 409 -0.39 -27.16 -15.89
C GLU A 409 0.75 -26.16 -15.64
N ASN A 410 0.44 -24.87 -15.56
CA ASN A 410 1.40 -23.84 -15.17
C ASN A 410 1.88 -24.02 -13.72
N TYR A 411 0.99 -24.37 -12.79
CA TYR A 411 1.36 -24.62 -11.39
C TYR A 411 2.31 -25.82 -11.22
N GLU A 412 2.05 -26.93 -11.91
CA GLU A 412 2.93 -28.11 -11.92
C GLU A 412 4.26 -27.83 -12.63
N GLU A 413 4.28 -26.95 -13.64
CA GLU A 413 5.50 -26.57 -14.33
C GLU A 413 6.39 -25.69 -13.45
N VAL A 414 5.84 -24.66 -12.81
CA VAL A 414 6.61 -23.77 -11.92
C VAL A 414 7.10 -24.51 -10.68
N ALA A 415 6.38 -25.52 -10.20
CA ALA A 415 6.83 -26.38 -9.10
C ALA A 415 8.17 -27.09 -9.41
N LYS A 416 8.50 -27.36 -10.68
CA LYS A 416 9.79 -27.95 -11.08
C LYS A 416 10.96 -26.99 -10.84
N CYS A 417 10.70 -25.70 -10.79
CA CYS A 417 11.69 -24.66 -10.49
C CYS A 417 12.03 -24.57 -9.00
N CYS A 418 11.44 -25.41 -8.15
CA CYS A 418 11.76 -25.44 -6.74
C CYS A 418 13.09 -26.15 -6.45
N VAL A 419 14.11 -25.39 -6.02
CA VAL A 419 15.47 -25.91 -5.77
C VAL A 419 15.56 -26.87 -4.57
N ASN A 420 14.60 -26.81 -3.63
CA ASN A 420 14.65 -27.56 -2.36
C ASN A 420 13.98 -28.95 -2.38
N ASN A 421 13.58 -29.48 -3.56
CA ASN A 421 12.91 -30.79 -3.72
C ASN A 421 11.59 -30.98 -2.93
N ASP A 422 10.98 -29.92 -2.39
CA ASP A 422 9.64 -30.01 -1.77
C ASP A 422 8.57 -29.71 -2.83
N VAL A 423 8.16 -30.77 -3.53
CA VAL A 423 7.52 -30.71 -4.85
C VAL A 423 6.04 -30.31 -4.84
N TRP A 424 5.44 -30.00 -3.67
CA TRP A 424 3.99 -29.85 -3.53
C TRP A 424 3.51 -28.55 -2.90
N SER A 425 4.41 -27.63 -2.53
CA SER A 425 4.01 -26.32 -2.03
C SER A 425 5.04 -25.25 -2.33
N ALA A 426 4.64 -24.20 -3.07
CA ALA A 426 5.47 -23.02 -3.26
C ALA A 426 5.83 -22.33 -1.92
N ARG A 427 5.07 -22.58 -0.84
CA ARG A 427 5.38 -22.18 0.55
C ARG A 427 6.80 -22.47 1.02
N THR A 428 7.45 -23.53 0.52
CA THR A 428 8.82 -23.92 0.91
C THR A 428 9.86 -23.66 -0.18
N CYS A 429 9.39 -23.21 -1.34
CA CYS A 429 10.21 -22.93 -2.51
C CYS A 429 10.63 -21.47 -2.48
N ASN A 430 11.89 -21.23 -2.82
CA ASN A 430 12.40 -19.89 -2.95
C ASN A 430 12.50 -19.54 -4.43
N PHE A 431 11.45 -18.96 -5.00
CA PHE A 431 11.42 -18.47 -6.38
C PHE A 431 12.13 -17.12 -6.55
N SER A 432 12.34 -16.36 -5.47
CA SER A 432 13.05 -15.07 -5.52
C SER A 432 14.50 -15.18 -6.01
N ILE A 433 15.10 -16.38 -6.00
CA ILE A 433 16.41 -16.60 -6.62
C ILE A 433 16.41 -16.30 -8.12
N TYR A 434 15.24 -16.36 -8.77
CA TYR A 434 15.14 -16.20 -10.21
C TYR A 434 15.05 -14.74 -10.65
N ASP A 435 14.69 -13.81 -9.77
CA ASP A 435 14.61 -12.39 -10.10
C ASP A 435 15.78 -11.58 -9.51
N TRP A 436 16.23 -11.92 -8.29
CA TRP A 436 17.25 -11.12 -7.59
C TRP A 436 18.62 -11.81 -7.41
N GLN A 437 18.89 -12.95 -8.08
CA GLN A 437 20.22 -13.58 -8.06
C GLN A 437 20.78 -13.87 -9.46
N ASP A 438 21.30 -12.82 -10.12
CA ASP A 438 22.01 -12.91 -11.41
C ASP A 438 23.33 -13.72 -11.38
N SER A 439 23.68 -14.28 -10.21
CA SER A 439 24.86 -15.12 -9.98
C SER A 439 24.53 -16.46 -9.33
N ALA A 440 23.24 -16.83 -9.28
CA ALA A 440 22.83 -18.13 -8.76
C ALA A 440 23.51 -19.28 -9.53
N PRO A 441 23.83 -20.41 -8.86
CA PRO A 441 24.39 -21.58 -9.54
C PRO A 441 23.50 -22.02 -10.70
N GLY A 442 24.04 -22.03 -11.92
CA GLY A 442 23.26 -22.37 -13.11
C GLY A 442 22.54 -21.20 -13.78
N TYR A 443 22.79 -19.94 -13.41
CA TYR A 443 22.20 -18.76 -14.07
C TYR A 443 22.28 -18.79 -15.63
N ASN A 444 23.37 -19.33 -16.18
CA ASN A 444 23.54 -19.50 -17.63
C ASN A 444 22.90 -20.76 -18.22
N ASP A 445 22.34 -21.64 -17.39
CA ASP A 445 21.63 -22.84 -17.80
C ASP A 445 20.27 -22.51 -18.42
N THR A 446 19.88 -23.28 -19.43
CA THR A 446 18.58 -23.12 -20.12
C THR A 446 17.42 -23.41 -19.16
N PHE A 447 17.58 -24.40 -18.27
CA PHE A 447 16.57 -24.69 -17.25
C PHE A 447 16.34 -23.48 -16.33
N PHE A 448 17.41 -22.86 -15.84
CA PHE A 448 17.32 -21.70 -14.96
C PHE A 448 16.61 -20.53 -15.64
N LYS A 449 16.97 -20.21 -16.89
CA LYS A 449 16.32 -19.14 -17.67
C LYS A 449 14.83 -19.41 -17.92
N ASN A 450 14.46 -20.67 -18.15
CA ASN A 450 13.06 -21.05 -18.30
C ASN A 450 12.28 -20.85 -17.01
N CYS A 451 12.87 -21.24 -15.89
CA CYS A 451 12.30 -20.99 -14.57
C CYS A 451 12.18 -19.50 -14.26
N GLN A 452 13.19 -18.71 -14.61
CA GLN A 452 13.16 -17.25 -14.48
C GLN A 452 12.00 -16.64 -15.24
N ASN A 453 11.86 -16.96 -16.53
CA ASN A 453 10.74 -16.46 -17.33
C ASN A 453 9.38 -16.89 -16.77
N LEU A 454 9.25 -18.13 -16.31
CA LEU A 454 7.99 -18.66 -15.79
C LEU A 454 7.60 -18.05 -14.44
N VAL A 455 8.55 -17.93 -13.52
CA VAL A 455 8.34 -17.31 -12.20
C VAL A 455 7.95 -15.86 -12.36
N ARG A 456 8.70 -15.10 -13.17
CA ARG A 456 8.39 -13.70 -13.45
C ARG A 456 7.01 -13.55 -14.08
N TYR A 457 6.67 -14.39 -15.05
CA TYR A 457 5.36 -14.37 -15.68
C TYR A 457 4.21 -14.64 -14.68
N LEU A 458 4.32 -15.70 -13.87
CA LEU A 458 3.22 -16.11 -12.98
C LEU A 458 3.14 -15.29 -11.69
N GLY A 459 4.28 -14.85 -11.16
CA GLY A 459 4.41 -14.19 -9.86
C GLY A 459 4.46 -12.67 -9.92
N GLU A 460 4.70 -12.08 -11.09
CA GLU A 460 4.76 -10.61 -11.27
C GLU A 460 3.85 -10.17 -12.41
N GLU A 461 4.11 -10.62 -13.64
CA GLU A 461 3.43 -10.09 -14.82
C GLU A 461 1.93 -10.42 -14.80
N LEU A 462 1.54 -11.61 -14.33
CA LEU A 462 0.14 -11.97 -14.13
C LEU A 462 -0.49 -11.30 -12.92
N VAL A 463 0.26 -10.76 -11.95
CA VAL A 463 -0.36 -10.03 -10.83
C VAL A 463 -1.01 -8.75 -11.34
N ASP A 464 -0.30 -7.99 -12.18
CA ASP A 464 -0.77 -6.74 -12.75
C ASP A 464 -1.46 -6.90 -14.11
N GLY A 465 -1.21 -8.01 -14.80
CA GLY A 465 -1.64 -8.26 -16.18
C GLY A 465 -2.97 -9.00 -16.33
N THR A 466 -3.72 -9.25 -15.25
CA THR A 466 -5.04 -9.89 -15.37
C THR A 466 -6.11 -8.93 -15.88
N THR A 467 -7.28 -9.47 -16.26
CA THR A 467 -8.47 -8.65 -16.53
C THR A 467 -9.10 -8.05 -15.27
N ASN A 468 -8.74 -8.56 -14.09
CA ASN A 468 -9.23 -8.06 -12.82
C ASN A 468 -8.25 -7.01 -12.29
N ASP A 469 -8.77 -5.96 -11.66
CA ASP A 469 -7.95 -4.99 -10.93
C ASP A 469 -7.08 -5.68 -9.86
N ALA A 470 -5.76 -5.51 -9.96
CA ALA A 470 -4.78 -6.10 -9.04
C ALA A 470 -4.91 -5.53 -7.62
N TYR A 471 -5.38 -4.29 -7.50
CA TYR A 471 -5.60 -3.64 -6.22
C TYR A 471 -6.92 -4.08 -5.59
N ASN A 472 -7.86 -4.64 -6.35
CA ASN A 472 -9.10 -5.22 -5.82
C ASN A 472 -9.70 -6.20 -6.84
N THR A 473 -9.36 -7.49 -6.72
CA THR A 473 -9.67 -8.52 -7.74
C THR A 473 -11.16 -8.63 -8.10
N TYR A 474 -12.07 -8.13 -7.25
CA TYR A 474 -13.52 -8.22 -7.47
C TYR A 474 -14.19 -6.88 -7.79
N GLN A 475 -13.45 -5.78 -7.89
CA GLN A 475 -13.98 -4.44 -8.13
C GLN A 475 -14.62 -4.28 -9.53
N ASP A 476 -14.03 -4.90 -10.55
CA ASP A 476 -14.49 -4.77 -11.94
C ASP A 476 -15.85 -5.42 -12.24
N CYS A 477 -16.28 -6.36 -11.37
CA CYS A 477 -17.63 -6.91 -11.43
C CYS A 477 -18.71 -5.83 -11.24
N TYR A 478 -18.37 -4.67 -10.66
CA TYR A 478 -19.30 -3.58 -10.39
C TYR A 478 -19.23 -2.43 -11.44
N ASN A 479 -18.14 -2.31 -12.20
CA ASN A 479 -17.89 -1.18 -13.11
C ASN A 479 -18.03 -1.49 -14.62
N GLY A 480 -17.98 -2.74 -15.06
CA GLY A 480 -17.99 -3.10 -16.49
C GLY A 480 -19.37 -3.21 -17.14
N GLN A 481 -19.54 -2.69 -18.37
CA GLN A 481 -20.61 -3.11 -19.30
C GLN A 481 -20.05 -4.32 -20.06
N ALA A 482 -19.65 -5.37 -19.34
CA ALA A 482 -19.16 -6.60 -19.93
C ALA A 482 -19.09 -7.67 -18.84
N GLY A 483 -20.24 -8.27 -18.53
CA GLY A 483 -20.28 -9.66 -18.04
C GLY A 483 -19.87 -10.63 -19.15
N LEU A 484 -18.80 -10.32 -19.87
CA LEU A 484 -18.17 -11.19 -20.84
C LEU A 484 -16.76 -11.40 -20.32
N LEU A 485 -16.54 -12.58 -19.74
CA LEU A 485 -15.29 -13.31 -19.84
C LEU A 485 -14.92 -13.38 -21.33
N GLN A 486 -14.44 -12.29 -21.92
CA GLN A 486 -13.74 -12.37 -23.18
C GLN A 486 -12.40 -12.99 -22.82
N ARG A 487 -12.25 -14.27 -23.17
CA ARG A 487 -10.93 -14.84 -23.41
C ARG A 487 -10.20 -13.86 -24.34
N THR A 488 -9.31 -13.04 -23.78
CA THR A 488 -8.30 -12.37 -24.58
C THR A 488 -7.53 -13.50 -25.25
N GLY A 489 -7.74 -13.60 -26.56
CA GLY A 489 -7.30 -14.75 -27.34
C GLY A 489 -5.81 -14.92 -27.25
N ARG A 490 -5.37 -16.17 -27.07
CA ARG A 490 -4.05 -16.68 -27.47
C ARG A 490 -2.91 -15.66 -27.36
N HIS A 491 -2.48 -15.36 -26.14
CA HIS A 491 -1.05 -15.52 -25.95
C HIS A 491 -0.81 -17.02 -26.00
N ALA A 492 -0.07 -17.45 -27.02
CA ALA A 492 0.60 -18.73 -26.90
C ALA A 492 1.41 -18.61 -25.61
N GLY A 493 0.95 -19.28 -24.54
CA GLY A 493 1.83 -19.55 -23.41
C GLY A 493 3.13 -20.10 -23.97
N PRO A 494 4.30 -19.79 -23.37
CA PRO A 494 5.57 -20.23 -23.90
C PRO A 494 5.48 -21.71 -24.24
N ALA A 495 5.61 -22.05 -25.52
CA ALA A 495 5.49 -23.40 -26.00
C ALA A 495 6.52 -24.24 -25.25
N LYS A 496 6.05 -25.17 -24.39
CA LYS A 496 6.82 -26.21 -23.69
C LYS A 496 8.32 -25.91 -23.60
N LEU A 497 8.71 -25.02 -22.68
CA LEU A 497 10.12 -24.63 -22.53
C LEU A 497 11.02 -25.77 -22.00
N LEU A 498 10.48 -26.93 -21.58
CA LEU A 498 11.27 -28.06 -21.06
C LEU A 498 11.07 -29.39 -21.81
N GLY A 499 10.61 -29.37 -23.06
CA GLY A 499 10.58 -30.57 -23.91
C GLY A 499 11.85 -30.72 -24.78
N PRO A 500 12.37 -31.94 -25.02
CA PRO A 500 13.48 -32.12 -25.94
C PRO A 500 13.07 -31.65 -27.35
N THR A 501 13.92 -30.85 -27.99
CA THR A 501 13.75 -30.43 -29.40
C THR A 501 13.63 -31.67 -30.29
N PRO A 502 12.61 -31.78 -31.15
CA PRO A 502 12.53 -32.89 -32.10
C PRO A 502 13.59 -32.70 -33.18
N GLU A 503 14.46 -33.69 -33.33
CA GLU A 503 15.36 -33.82 -34.49
C GLU A 503 14.55 -33.85 -35.80
N GLU A 504 15.02 -33.10 -36.78
CA GLU A 504 14.52 -33.16 -38.16
C GLU A 504 14.73 -34.56 -38.74
N GLY A 505 13.66 -35.09 -39.33
CA GLY A 505 13.76 -36.07 -40.41
C GLY A 505 13.32 -37.48 -40.05
N THR A 506 12.04 -37.79 -40.28
CA THR A 506 11.61 -38.81 -41.26
C THR A 506 10.09 -38.91 -41.25
N GLN A 507 9.45 -38.60 -42.38
CA GLN A 507 8.04 -38.94 -42.61
C GLN A 507 7.90 -40.46 -42.87
N PRO A 508 6.78 -41.04 -42.42
CA PRO A 508 5.96 -41.85 -43.32
C PRO A 508 4.45 -41.54 -43.19
N PRO A 509 3.61 -42.06 -44.11
CA PRO A 509 2.54 -41.28 -44.73
C PRO A 509 1.14 -41.47 -44.13
N GLN A 510 0.28 -40.52 -44.54
CA GLN A 510 -1.16 -40.46 -44.40
C GLN A 510 -1.90 -41.80 -44.63
N GLN A 511 -2.86 -42.09 -43.73
CA GLN A 511 -4.16 -42.71 -44.01
C GLN A 511 -5.04 -42.49 -42.76
N ALA A 512 -6.10 -41.67 -42.84
CA ALA A 512 -7.47 -42.01 -43.23
C ALA A 512 -8.39 -42.26 -42.01
N ARG A 513 -9.27 -41.27 -41.81
CA ARG A 513 -10.58 -41.22 -41.13
C ARG A 513 -11.15 -42.53 -40.55
N GLY A 514 -11.74 -42.43 -39.36
CA GLY A 514 -12.95 -43.19 -39.02
C GLY A 514 -13.24 -43.36 -37.52
N LEU A 515 -14.27 -42.62 -37.07
CA LEU A 515 -14.99 -42.65 -35.78
C LEU A 515 -14.32 -42.02 -34.55
#